data_AF-A0A5N5FTD0-F1
#
_entry.id   AF-A0A5N5FTD0-F1
#
_cell.length_a   1.000
_cell.length_b   1.000
_cell.length_c   1.000
_cell.angle_alpha   90.00
_cell.angle_beta   90.00
_cell.angle_gamma   90.00
#
_symmetry.space_group_name_H-M   'P 1'
#
loop_
_entity.id
_entity.type
_entity.pdbx_description
1 polymer ?
#
loop_
_entity_poly.entity_id
_entity_poly.type
_entity_poly.pdbx_seq_one_letter_code
_entity_poly.pdbx_strand_id
1 'polypeptide(L)'
;MLVGAYPFEDQEDPKNFRKTIKKIMGVHYKIPDHVHVSQDCRHLLSRIFVANPVRRITIKDIKNHPWFLKNLPRELTEAAQTIYYRKENPTFSLQTIEDIMKIVEEAKIPPPVSRSIGGFSWGEEDGDTKEEVEGEEEEEEDEYVKTVKEVHASGEVRVS
;
A
#
# COMPACT_ATOMS: atom_id res chain seq x y z
N MET A 1 -12.08 -2.11 -13.11
CA MET A 1 -13.47 -1.83 -12.69
C MET A 1 -14.37 -1.44 -13.87
N LEU A 2 -14.15 -0.31 -14.55
CA LEU A 2 -15.05 0.16 -15.64
C LEU A 2 -14.95 -0.63 -16.96
N VAL A 3 -13.73 -1.03 -17.35
CA VAL A 3 -13.46 -1.72 -18.64
C VAL A 3 -13.13 -3.20 -18.46
N GLY A 4 -12.80 -3.63 -17.25
CA GLY A 4 -12.39 -5.01 -16.96
C GLY A 4 -10.95 -5.37 -17.35
N ALA A 5 -10.19 -4.43 -17.92
CA ALA A 5 -8.78 -4.61 -18.28
C ALA A 5 -7.94 -3.39 -17.89
N TYR A 6 -6.62 -3.54 -17.87
CA TYR A 6 -5.69 -2.45 -17.58
C TYR A 6 -5.54 -1.49 -18.79
N PRO A 7 -5.46 -0.18 -18.57
CA PRO A 7 -5.54 0.83 -19.64
C PRO A 7 -4.34 0.86 -20.59
N PHE A 8 -3.17 0.37 -20.16
CA PHE A 8 -1.91 0.45 -20.93
C PHE A 8 -1.36 -0.91 -21.32
N GLU A 9 -2.03 -2.01 -20.97
CA GLU A 9 -1.57 -3.35 -21.30
C GLU A 9 -1.90 -3.70 -22.76
N ASP A 10 -1.17 -4.65 -23.33
CA ASP A 10 -1.51 -5.25 -24.60
C ASP A 10 -2.44 -6.45 -24.35
N GLN A 11 -3.63 -6.45 -24.95
CA GLN A 11 -4.61 -7.53 -24.74
C GLN A 11 -4.18 -8.84 -25.41
N GLU A 12 -3.36 -8.74 -26.46
CA GLU A 12 -2.87 -9.91 -27.22
C GLU A 12 -1.57 -10.46 -26.61
N ASP A 13 -0.80 -9.62 -25.92
CA ASP A 13 0.52 -9.95 -25.38
C ASP A 13 0.74 -9.31 -23.99
N PRO A 14 0.02 -9.79 -22.95
CA PRO A 14 0.00 -9.19 -21.62
C PRO A 14 1.37 -9.19 -20.92
N LYS A 15 2.25 -10.15 -21.25
CA LYS A 15 3.59 -10.28 -20.66
C LYS A 15 4.61 -9.32 -21.28
N ASN A 16 4.21 -8.48 -22.23
CA ASN A 16 5.10 -7.55 -22.90
C ASN A 16 5.22 -6.22 -22.16
N PHE A 17 5.98 -6.23 -21.07
CA PHE A 17 6.23 -5.03 -20.27
C PHE A 17 6.80 -3.87 -21.09
N ARG A 18 7.64 -4.14 -22.10
CA ARG A 18 8.23 -3.10 -22.94
C ARG A 18 7.17 -2.31 -23.70
N LYS A 19 6.13 -2.96 -24.23
CA LYS A 19 4.99 -2.28 -24.87
C LYS A 19 4.16 -1.51 -23.86
N THR A 20 3.87 -2.10 -22.70
CA THR A 20 3.10 -1.46 -21.62
C THR A 20 3.76 -0.17 -21.14
N ILE A 21 5.07 -0.19 -20.87
CA ILE A 21 5.82 1.00 -20.45
C ILE A 21 5.78 2.09 -21.53
N LYS A 22 5.94 1.74 -22.82
CA LYS A 22 5.81 2.71 -23.91
C LYS A 22 4.42 3.37 -23.94
N LYS A 23 3.35 2.60 -23.73
CA LYS A 23 1.98 3.12 -23.65
C LYS A 23 1.78 4.03 -22.44
N ILE A 24 2.34 3.70 -21.27
CA ILE A 24 2.28 4.54 -20.07
C ILE A 24 2.96 5.89 -20.32
N MET A 25 4.19 5.87 -20.85
CA MET A 25 4.97 7.09 -21.12
C MET A 25 4.29 7.99 -22.16
N GLY A 26 3.63 7.40 -23.16
CA GLY A 26 2.83 8.12 -24.16
C GLY A 26 1.41 8.48 -23.72
N VAL A 27 0.95 7.97 -22.56
CA VAL A 27 -0.45 8.08 -22.10
C VAL A 27 -1.43 7.53 -23.15
N HIS A 28 -1.07 6.43 -23.79
CA HIS A 28 -1.87 5.79 -24.81
C HIS A 28 -2.85 4.79 -24.18
N TYR A 29 -4.07 5.24 -23.92
CA TYR A 29 -5.19 4.40 -23.49
C TYR A 29 -6.43 4.67 -24.37
N LYS A 30 -7.30 3.67 -24.53
CA LYS A 30 -8.60 3.84 -25.18
C LYS A 30 -9.68 3.14 -24.34
N ILE A 31 -10.83 3.78 -24.21
CA ILE A 31 -12.03 3.13 -23.68
C ILE A 31 -12.73 2.44 -24.85
N PRO A 32 -12.92 1.10 -24.82
CA PRO A 32 -13.57 0.38 -25.91
C PRO A 32 -14.98 0.89 -26.20
N ASP A 33 -15.41 0.78 -27.45
CA ASP A 33 -16.67 1.38 -27.92
C ASP A 33 -17.91 0.69 -27.34
N HIS A 34 -17.78 -0.58 -26.94
CA HIS A 34 -18.82 -1.33 -26.24
C HIS A 34 -19.01 -0.89 -24.78
N VAL A 35 -18.07 -0.11 -24.20
CA VAL A 35 -18.16 0.36 -22.82
C VAL A 35 -18.74 1.78 -22.79
N HIS A 36 -19.95 1.89 -22.28
CA HIS A 36 -20.62 3.17 -22.09
C HIS A 36 -20.23 3.81 -20.75
N VAL A 37 -19.36 4.82 -20.83
CA VAL A 37 -19.03 5.70 -19.69
C VAL A 37 -19.56 7.11 -19.93
N SER A 38 -20.04 7.76 -18.86
CA SER A 38 -20.53 9.12 -18.90
C SER A 38 -19.43 10.12 -19.25
N GLN A 39 -19.81 11.30 -19.74
CA GLN A 39 -18.86 12.33 -20.10
C GLN A 39 -18.00 12.79 -18.90
N ASP A 40 -18.62 12.95 -17.72
CA ASP A 40 -17.90 13.30 -16.50
C ASP A 40 -16.88 12.21 -16.11
N CYS A 41 -17.19 10.94 -16.35
CA CYS A 41 -16.24 9.85 -16.10
C CYS A 41 -15.03 9.94 -17.03
N ARG A 42 -15.27 10.16 -18.33
CA ARG A 42 -14.20 10.34 -19.33
C ARG A 42 -13.34 11.55 -19.01
N HIS A 43 -13.96 12.64 -18.57
CA HIS A 43 -13.27 13.86 -18.14
C HIS A 43 -12.40 13.60 -16.89
N LEU A 44 -12.91 12.88 -15.90
CA LEU A 44 -12.12 12.53 -14.71
C LEU A 44 -10.90 11.67 -15.10
N LEU A 45 -11.09 10.65 -15.93
CA LEU A 45 -10.00 9.77 -16.38
C LEU A 45 -8.92 10.54 -17.16
N SER A 46 -9.30 11.48 -18.04
CA SER A 46 -8.33 12.28 -18.80
C SER A 46 -7.52 13.24 -17.92
N ARG A 47 -8.06 13.63 -16.76
CA ARG A 47 -7.39 14.46 -15.75
C ARG A 47 -6.46 13.66 -14.84
N ILE A 48 -6.72 12.35 -14.68
CA ILE A 48 -5.87 11.41 -13.93
C ILE A 48 -4.72 10.90 -14.79
N PHE A 49 -5.01 10.45 -16.01
CA PHE A 49 -4.01 9.95 -16.94
C PHE A 49 -3.32 11.13 -17.65
N VAL A 50 -2.44 11.80 -16.90
CA VAL A 50 -1.59 12.90 -17.38
C VAL A 50 -0.13 12.57 -17.08
N ALA A 51 0.72 12.63 -18.11
CA ALA A 51 2.15 12.32 -18.00
C ALA A 51 2.87 13.23 -17.01
N ASN A 52 2.60 14.54 -17.08
CA ASN A 52 3.18 15.51 -16.15
C ASN A 52 2.46 15.45 -14.79
N PRO A 53 3.13 15.06 -13.70
CA PRO A 53 2.51 14.93 -12.38
C PRO A 53 2.02 16.27 -11.82
N VAL A 54 2.68 17.39 -12.13
CA VAL A 54 2.28 18.73 -11.67
C VAL A 54 0.94 19.16 -12.28
N ARG A 55 0.61 18.66 -13.47
CA ARG A 55 -0.66 18.94 -14.16
C ARG A 55 -1.74 17.92 -13.85
N ARG A 56 -1.40 16.82 -13.16
CA ARG A 56 -2.34 15.76 -12.81
C ARG A 56 -3.30 16.27 -11.74
N ILE A 57 -4.57 15.87 -11.86
CA ILE A 57 -5.60 16.25 -10.88
C ILE A 57 -5.23 15.80 -9.46
N THR A 58 -5.48 16.65 -8.48
CA THR A 58 -5.21 16.35 -7.07
C THR A 58 -6.37 15.57 -6.44
N ILE A 59 -6.12 14.89 -5.32
CA ILE A 59 -7.20 14.19 -4.58
C ILE A 59 -8.32 15.16 -4.16
N LYS A 60 -7.97 16.38 -3.74
CA LYS A 60 -8.94 17.42 -3.41
C LYS A 60 -9.85 17.75 -4.60
N ASP A 61 -9.27 17.88 -5.79
CA ASP A 61 -10.05 18.17 -7.00
C ASP A 61 -10.88 16.96 -7.45
N ILE A 62 -10.40 15.73 -7.25
CA ILE A 62 -11.19 14.50 -7.49
C ILE A 62 -12.41 14.47 -6.57
N LYS A 63 -12.24 14.74 -5.27
CA LYS A 63 -13.34 14.79 -4.29
C LYS A 63 -14.41 15.83 -4.66
N ASN A 64 -14.02 16.90 -5.34
CA ASN A 64 -14.94 17.94 -5.83
C ASN A 64 -15.46 17.68 -7.26
N HIS A 65 -15.02 16.62 -7.92
CA HIS A 65 -15.39 16.35 -9.30
C HIS A 65 -16.85 15.87 -9.40
N PRO A 66 -17.66 16.35 -10.36
CA PRO A 66 -19.08 15.99 -10.49
C PRO A 66 -19.33 14.48 -10.54
N TRP A 67 -18.46 13.74 -11.23
CA TRP A 67 -18.55 12.28 -11.29
C TRP A 67 -18.39 11.60 -9.93
N PHE A 68 -17.52 12.13 -9.06
CA PHE A 68 -17.26 11.56 -7.73
C PHE A 68 -18.38 11.90 -6.74
N LEU A 69 -18.91 13.12 -6.82
CA LEU A 69 -19.99 13.60 -5.95
C LEU A 69 -21.35 12.96 -6.28
N LYS A 70 -21.51 12.42 -7.50
CA LYS A 70 -22.76 11.81 -7.92
C LYS A 70 -23.05 10.55 -7.09
N ASN A 71 -24.17 10.59 -6.35
CA ASN A 71 -24.61 9.52 -5.46
C ASN A 71 -23.60 9.18 -4.35
N LEU A 72 -22.77 10.14 -3.93
CA LEU A 72 -21.86 9.94 -2.80
C LEU A 72 -22.66 9.78 -1.50
N PRO A 73 -22.54 8.66 -0.78
CA PRO A 73 -23.19 8.47 0.52
C PRO A 73 -22.77 9.55 1.51
N ARG A 74 -23.72 10.01 2.34
CA ARG A 74 -23.50 11.12 3.28
C ARG A 74 -22.38 10.79 4.28
N GLU A 75 -22.26 9.53 4.65
CA GLU A 75 -21.27 8.98 5.58
C GLU A 75 -19.84 9.08 5.04
N LEU A 76 -19.70 9.10 3.71
CA LEU A 76 -18.40 9.23 3.02
C LEU A 76 -18.06 10.68 2.66
N THR A 77 -18.91 11.63 3.03
CA THR A 77 -18.59 13.05 2.88
C THR A 77 -17.44 13.43 3.81
N GLU A 78 -16.67 14.45 3.41
CA GLU A 78 -15.55 14.94 4.21
C GLU A 78 -15.99 15.35 5.61
N ALA A 79 -17.15 15.99 5.75
CA ALA A 79 -17.72 16.34 7.05
C ALA A 79 -17.99 15.09 7.92
N ALA A 80 -18.61 14.05 7.38
CA ALA A 80 -18.88 12.82 8.14
C ALA A 80 -17.59 12.07 8.50
N GLN A 81 -16.63 12.01 7.57
CA GLN A 81 -15.32 11.40 7.81
C GLN A 81 -14.53 12.14 8.89
N THR A 82 -14.50 13.49 8.87
CA THR A 82 -13.80 14.26 9.91
C THR A 82 -14.35 14.01 11.31
N ILE A 83 -15.66 13.75 11.42
CA ILE A 83 -16.26 13.33 12.68
C ILE A 83 -15.77 11.92 13.03
N TYR A 84 -15.90 10.96 12.12
CA TYR A 84 -15.52 9.56 12.38
C TYR A 84 -14.06 9.39 12.81
N TYR A 85 -13.12 10.05 12.12
CA TYR A 85 -11.68 10.00 12.41
C TYR A 85 -11.23 10.96 13.51
N ARG A 86 -12.15 11.67 14.18
CA ARG A 86 -11.80 12.55 15.29
C ARG A 86 -11.14 11.73 16.39
N LYS A 87 -10.00 12.19 16.89
CA LYS A 87 -9.23 11.51 17.97
C LYS A 87 -10.07 11.22 19.24
N GLU A 88 -11.11 12.01 19.47
CA GLU A 88 -12.03 11.88 20.60
C GLU A 88 -13.18 10.88 20.33
N ASN A 89 -13.26 10.28 19.14
CA ASN A 89 -14.31 9.31 18.82
C ASN A 89 -13.95 7.94 19.41
N PRO A 90 -14.69 7.44 20.42
CA PRO A 90 -14.32 6.23 21.17
C PRO A 90 -14.37 4.93 20.33
N THR A 91 -14.83 5.01 19.09
CA THR A 91 -15.01 3.88 18.18
C THR A 91 -13.78 3.53 17.34
N PHE A 92 -12.73 4.36 17.33
CA PHE A 92 -11.63 4.23 16.37
C PHE A 92 -10.55 3.23 16.80
N SER A 93 -10.15 3.26 18.07
CA SER A 93 -9.35 2.22 18.73
C SER A 93 -9.26 2.59 20.21
N LEU A 94 -9.45 1.62 21.09
CA LEU A 94 -9.23 1.80 22.52
C LEU A 94 -7.76 1.58 22.92
N GLN A 95 -6.92 1.05 22.02
CA GLN A 95 -5.50 0.82 22.30
C GLN A 95 -4.70 2.10 22.21
N THR A 96 -3.91 2.36 23.23
CA THR A 96 -2.96 3.47 23.24
C THR A 96 -1.76 3.18 22.35
N ILE A 97 -0.99 4.20 21.96
CA ILE A 97 0.23 4.01 21.17
C ILE A 97 1.23 3.15 21.96
N GLU A 98 1.27 3.34 23.27
CA GLU A 98 2.11 2.60 24.21
C GLU A 98 1.74 1.11 24.23
N ASP A 99 0.45 0.78 24.27
CA ASP A 99 -0.01 -0.61 24.23
C ASP A 99 0.32 -1.28 22.89
N ILE A 100 0.14 -0.56 21.77
CA ILE A 100 0.48 -1.04 20.43
C ILE A 100 1.98 -1.35 20.35
N MET A 101 2.83 -0.42 20.79
CA MET A 101 4.28 -0.62 20.78
C MET A 101 4.70 -1.77 21.70
N LYS A 102 4.07 -1.92 22.85
CA LYS A 102 4.32 -3.05 23.75
C LYS A 102 4.02 -4.40 23.09
N ILE A 103 2.89 -4.51 22.40
CA ILE A 103 2.52 -5.73 21.66
C ILE A 103 3.54 -6.01 20.54
N VAL A 104 4.00 -4.97 19.83
CA VAL A 104 5.01 -5.12 18.78
C VAL A 104 6.34 -5.62 19.35
N GLU A 105 6.80 -5.08 20.48
CA GLU A 105 8.03 -5.54 21.13
C GLU A 105 7.90 -6.97 21.65
N GLU A 106 6.75 -7.33 22.22
CA GLU A 106 6.48 -8.71 22.65
C GLU A 106 6.49 -9.70 21.48
N ALA A 107 5.93 -9.31 20.33
CA ALA A 107 5.86 -10.13 19.13
C ALA A 107 7.22 -10.39 18.46
N LYS A 108 8.27 -9.63 18.78
CA LYS A 108 9.65 -9.91 18.32
C LYS A 108 10.26 -11.13 19.00
N ILE A 109 9.73 -11.53 20.15
CA ILE A 109 10.25 -12.67 20.91
C ILE A 109 9.56 -13.94 20.38
N PRO A 110 10.28 -14.87 19.74
CA PRO A 110 9.68 -16.12 19.30
C PRO A 110 9.18 -16.91 20.52
N PRO A 111 8.05 -17.63 20.40
CA PRO A 111 7.59 -18.46 21.49
C PRO A 111 8.68 -19.47 21.86
N PRO A 112 8.92 -19.73 23.15
CA PRO A 112 9.86 -20.77 23.55
C PRO A 112 9.37 -22.08 22.90
N VAL A 113 10.25 -22.74 22.16
CA VAL A 113 10.00 -24.07 21.59
C VAL A 113 9.41 -24.93 22.69
N SER A 114 8.12 -25.24 22.57
CA SER A 114 7.47 -26.19 23.46
C SER A 114 8.29 -27.48 23.34
N ARG A 115 9.03 -27.83 24.40
CA ARG A 115 9.61 -29.16 24.53
C ARG A 115 8.53 -30.14 24.15
N SER A 116 8.89 -31.03 23.24
CA SER A 116 8.09 -32.13 22.75
C SER A 116 7.07 -32.60 23.79
N ILE A 117 5.78 -32.46 23.48
CA ILE A 117 4.82 -33.42 24.02
C ILE A 117 5.32 -34.77 23.53
N GLY A 118 5.84 -35.55 24.47
CA GLY A 118 6.30 -36.90 24.22
C GLY A 118 5.13 -37.70 23.66
N GLY A 119 5.32 -38.20 22.44
CA GLY A 119 4.42 -39.15 21.81
C GLY A 119 3.72 -38.59 20.59
N PHE A 120 4.42 -38.48 19.47
CA PHE A 120 4.08 -39.22 18.24
C PHE A 120 5.35 -39.39 17.43
N SER A 121 5.79 -40.65 17.34
CA SER A 121 6.91 -41.13 16.54
C SER A 121 6.59 -40.97 15.05
N TRP A 122 7.47 -40.30 14.30
CA TRP A 122 7.77 -40.62 12.91
C TRP A 122 9.23 -40.27 12.61
N GLY A 123 10.07 -41.30 12.56
CA GLY A 123 11.26 -41.38 11.69
C GLY A 123 12.56 -40.83 12.24
N GLU A 124 13.35 -41.71 12.87
CA GLU A 124 14.81 -41.66 12.78
C GLU A 124 15.23 -41.87 11.30
N GLU A 125 16.16 -41.07 10.80
CA GLU A 125 17.33 -41.53 10.03
C GLU A 125 18.28 -40.34 9.74
N ASP A 126 19.37 -40.31 10.51
CA ASP A 126 20.77 -40.01 10.18
C ASP A 126 21.15 -38.96 9.10
N GLY A 127 22.10 -38.10 9.46
CA GLY A 127 22.84 -37.28 8.49
C GLY A 127 23.75 -36.20 9.09
N ASP A 128 24.90 -36.64 9.59
CA ASP A 128 26.06 -35.84 10.04
C ASP A 128 26.47 -34.71 9.07
N THR A 129 26.75 -33.51 9.59
CA THR A 129 28.00 -32.73 9.40
C THR A 129 27.79 -31.29 9.87
N LYS A 130 28.57 -30.89 10.89
CA LYS A 130 28.76 -29.50 11.28
C LYS A 130 29.63 -28.79 10.25
N GLU A 131 29.14 -27.71 9.65
CA GLU A 131 30.00 -26.65 9.13
C GLU A 131 29.68 -25.36 9.89
N GLU A 132 30.65 -24.90 10.68
CA GLU A 132 30.68 -23.57 11.26
C GLU A 132 30.99 -22.59 10.13
N VAL A 133 30.06 -21.67 9.86
CA VAL A 133 30.33 -20.48 9.06
C VAL A 133 30.17 -19.28 9.99
N GLU A 134 31.29 -18.83 10.55
CA GLU A 134 31.41 -17.46 11.07
C GLU A 134 31.34 -16.50 9.87
N GLY A 135 30.15 -15.94 9.63
CA GLY A 135 29.98 -14.77 8.80
C GLY A 135 29.76 -13.56 9.70
N GLU A 136 30.73 -12.65 9.76
CA GLU A 136 30.50 -11.30 10.28
C GLU A 136 29.48 -10.62 9.37
N GLU A 137 28.21 -10.58 9.79
CA GLU A 137 27.22 -9.70 9.19
C GLU A 137 27.52 -8.27 9.67
N GLU A 138 28.29 -7.52 8.88
CA GLU A 138 28.24 -6.07 8.98
C GLU A 138 26.80 -5.65 8.62
N GLU A 139 25.99 -5.35 9.64
CA GLU A 139 24.69 -4.71 9.47
C GLU A 139 24.91 -3.33 8.82
N GLU A 140 24.89 -3.27 7.49
CA GLU A 140 24.76 -2.02 6.76
C GLU A 140 23.39 -1.44 7.13
N GLU A 141 23.35 -0.47 8.06
CA GLU A 141 22.11 0.22 8.43
C GLU A 141 21.50 0.82 7.16
N ASP A 142 20.43 0.18 6.67
CA ASP A 142 19.67 0.63 5.52
C ASP A 142 19.40 2.14 5.61
N GLU A 143 19.61 2.86 4.50
CA GLU A 143 19.44 4.32 4.40
C GLU A 143 18.12 4.83 4.99
N TYR A 144 17.10 3.97 4.98
CA TYR A 144 15.80 4.17 5.61
C TYR A 144 15.87 4.30 7.15
N VAL A 145 16.60 3.42 7.83
CA VAL A 145 16.76 3.46 9.29
C VAL A 145 17.51 4.72 9.70
N LYS A 146 18.51 5.13 8.90
CA LYS A 146 19.26 6.37 9.10
C LYS A 146 18.37 7.60 8.97
N THR A 147 17.54 7.67 7.92
CA THR A 147 16.61 8.79 7.72
C THR A 147 15.54 8.85 8.81
N VAL A 148 15.01 7.72 9.27
CA VAL A 148 14.03 7.69 10.37
C VAL A 148 14.62 8.23 11.68
N LYS A 149 15.86 7.84 12.01
CA LYS A 149 16.57 8.36 13.20
C LYS A 149 16.80 9.87 13.10
N GLU A 150 17.18 10.39 11.93
CA GLU A 150 17.37 11.84 11.71
C GLU A 150 16.06 12.64 11.83
N VAL A 151 14.94 12.11 11.33
CA VAL A 151 13.63 12.76 11.47
C VAL A 151 13.18 12.81 12.93
N HIS A 152 13.42 11.73 13.68
CA HIS A 152 13.11 11.68 15.11
C HIS A 152 14.00 12.64 15.93
N ALA A 153 15.28 12.78 15.55
CA ALA A 153 16.23 13.67 16.22
C ALA A 153 16.02 15.16 15.91
N SER A 154 15.55 15.49 14.70
CA SER A 154 15.36 16.87 14.25
C SER A 154 14.01 17.47 14.67
N GLY A 155 13.03 16.65 15.08
CA GLY A 155 11.73 17.13 15.56
C GLY A 155 10.86 17.84 14.52
N GLU A 156 11.28 17.91 13.26
CA GLU A 156 10.51 18.50 12.16
C GLU A 156 9.69 17.41 11.45
N VAL A 157 8.49 17.13 11.97
CA VAL A 157 7.46 16.44 11.18
C VAL A 157 6.76 17.49 10.31
N ARG A 158 7.25 17.69 9.08
CA ARG A 158 6.52 18.49 8.09
C ARG A 158 5.39 17.66 7.51
N VAL A 159 4.22 17.78 8.11
CA VAL A 159 2.97 17.38 7.47
C VAL A 159 2.60 18.47 6.47
N SER A 160 2.67 18.16 5.17
CA SER A 160 2.06 18.96 4.09
C SER A 160 0.80 18.28 3.59
#